data_AF-A0A3D3P5U8-F1
#
_entry.id   AF-A0A3D3P5U8-F1
#
_cell.length_a   1.000
_cell.length_b   1.000
_cell.length_c   1.000
_cell.angle_alpha   90.00
_cell.angle_beta   90.00
_cell.angle_gamma   90.00
#
_symmetry.space_group_name_H-M   'P 1'
#
loop_
_entity.id
_entity.type
_entity.pdbx_description
1 polymer ?
#
loop_
_entity_poly.entity_id
_entity_poly.type
_entity_poly.pdbx_seq_one_letter_code
_entity_poly.pdbx_strand_id
1 'polypeptide(L)' 'MSSSLTVEEARAQVDSRTKELINWHFSPETGCPYWLDWAKNAGWDPRERVQTFADMLHFDNFDDEVLRKEDPAKFIPKA' A
#
# COMPACT_ATOMS: atom_id res chain seq x y z
N MET A 1 7.56 -23.97 -12.29
CA MET A 1 7.23 -24.30 -10.90
C MET A 1 5.74 -24.02 -10.72
N SER A 2 4.92 -25.06 -10.55
CA SER A 2 3.51 -24.85 -10.19
C SER A 2 3.45 -24.54 -8.69
N SER A 3 2.59 -23.59 -8.28
CA SER A 3 2.39 -23.29 -6.86
C SER A 3 1.85 -24.53 -6.15
N SER A 4 2.36 -24.81 -4.95
CA SER A 4 1.90 -25.92 -4.10
C SER A 4 0.66 -25.58 -3.27
N LEU A 5 0.19 -24.34 -3.33
CA LEU A 5 -0.94 -23.85 -2.55
C LEU A 5 -2.27 -24.11 -3.25
N THR A 6 -3.31 -24.39 -2.46
CA THR A 6 -4.70 -24.26 -2.91
C THR A 6 -5.04 -22.79 -3.20
N VAL A 7 -6.15 -22.56 -3.90
CA VAL A 7 -6.62 -21.19 -4.21
C VAL A 7 -6.88 -20.38 -2.94
N GLU A 8 -7.47 -20.98 -1.91
CA GLU A 8 -7.77 -20.30 -0.65
C GLU A 8 -6.51 -19.99 0.16
N GLU A 9 -5.54 -20.90 0.20
CA GLU A 9 -4.25 -20.65 0.86
C GLU A 9 -3.47 -19.55 0.14
N ALA A 10 -3.48 -19.55 -1.20
CA ALA A 10 -2.86 -18.50 -1.99
C ALA A 10 -3.53 -17.13 -1.73
N ARG A 11 -4.87 -17.09 -1.64
CA ARG A 11 -5.61 -15.86 -1.31
C ARG A 11 -5.26 -15.36 0.08
N ALA A 12 -5.30 -16.21 1.10
CA ALA A 12 -4.97 -15.84 2.47
C ALA A 12 -3.53 -15.31 2.60
N GLN A 13 -2.58 -15.90 1.87
CA GLN A 13 -1.20 -15.41 1.81
C GLN A 13 -1.11 -14.01 1.19
N VAL A 14 -1.85 -13.76 0.10
CA VAL A 14 -1.90 -12.43 -0.53
C VAL A 14 -2.51 -11.41 0.43
N ASP A 15 -3.63 -11.74 1.08
CA ASP A 15 -4.29 -10.84 2.03
C ASP A 15 -3.37 -10.48 3.21
N SER A 16 -2.67 -11.47 3.79
CA SER A 16 -1.69 -11.24 4.85
C SER A 16 -0.57 -10.29 4.39
N ARG A 17 -0.02 -10.55 3.20
CA ARG A 17 1.05 -9.73 2.64
C ARG A 17 0.58 -8.32 2.33
N THR A 18 -0.64 -8.14 1.85
CA THR A 18 -1.23 -6.82 1.62
C THR A 18 -1.30 -6.02 2.91
N LYS A 19 -1.79 -6.61 4.02
CA LYS A 19 -1.81 -5.94 5.32
C LYS A 19 -0.42 -5.52 5.77
N GLU A 20 0.57 -6.40 5.64
CA GLU A 20 1.96 -6.10 6.01
C GLU A 20 2.52 -4.92 5.20
N LEU A 21 2.30 -4.92 3.88
CA LEU A 21 2.78 -3.86 2.99
C LEU A 21 2.09 -2.52 3.27
N ILE A 22 0.78 -2.51 3.52
CA ILE A 22 0.06 -1.28 3.88
C ILE A 22 0.58 -0.72 5.21
N ASN A 23 0.74 -1.58 6.22
CA ASN A 23 1.32 -1.14 7.50
C ASN A 23 2.73 -0.57 7.34
N TRP A 24 3.55 -1.16 6.47
CA TRP A 24 4.88 -0.65 6.17
C TRP A 24 4.85 0.71 5.45
N HIS A 25 4.05 0.88 4.40
CA HIS A 25 4.05 2.11 3.60
C HIS A 25 3.42 3.30 4.33
N PHE A 26 2.48 3.05 5.23
CA PHE A 26 1.75 4.08 5.97
C PHE A 26 2.20 4.24 7.43
N SER A 27 3.23 3.51 7.87
CA SER A 27 3.88 3.76 9.16
C SER A 27 4.79 4.99 9.06
N PRO A 28 4.72 5.94 10.01
CA PRO A 28 5.59 7.12 10.01
C PRO A 28 7.10 6.83 10.04
N GLU A 29 7.47 5.66 10.56
CA GLU A 29 8.85 5.20 10.74
C GLU A 29 9.46 4.63 9.45
N THR A 30 8.67 3.93 8.64
CA THR A 30 9.15 3.18 7.45
C THR A 30 8.63 3.75 6.14
N GLY A 31 7.46 4.38 6.15
CA GLY A 31 6.77 4.88 4.96
C GLY A 31 7.51 5.99 4.22
N CYS A 32 7.22 6.15 2.94
CA CYS A 32 7.80 7.24 2.15
C CYS A 32 7.03 8.56 2.38
N PRO A 33 7.72 9.72 2.26
CA PRO A 33 7.10 11.03 2.47
C PRO A 33 5.78 11.24 1.69
N TYR A 34 5.74 10.84 0.42
CA TYR A 34 4.57 11.04 -0.44
C TYR A 34 3.30 10.38 0.12
N TRP A 35 3.36 9.08 0.44
CA TRP A 35 2.17 8.34 0.92
C TRP A 35 1.75 8.77 2.33
N LEU A 36 2.72 9.14 3.19
CA LEU A 36 2.44 9.67 4.51
C LEU A 36 1.71 11.03 4.44
N ASP A 37 2.09 11.89 3.49
CA ASP A 37 1.41 13.17 3.27
C ASP A 37 0.04 12.98 2.61
N TRP A 38 -0.09 12.05 1.66
CA TRP A 38 -1.37 11.67 1.07
C TRP A 38 -2.38 11.20 2.14
N ALA A 39 -1.95 10.33 3.06
CA ALA A 39 -2.83 9.75 4.08
C ALA A 39 -3.43 10.80 5.03
N LYS A 40 -2.74 11.93 5.26
CA LYS A 40 -3.28 13.05 6.05
C LYS A 40 -4.50 13.69 5.40
N ASN A 41 -4.58 13.65 4.07
CA ASN A 41 -5.64 14.28 3.28
C ASN A 41 -6.72 13.29 2.82
N ALA A 42 -6.46 11.98 2.91
CA ALA A 42 -7.37 10.94 2.42
C ALA A 42 -8.69 10.86 3.21
N GLY A 43 -8.72 11.31 4.47
CA GLY A 43 -9.90 11.24 5.34
C GLY A 43 -10.17 9.85 5.94
N TRP A 44 -9.27 8.89 5.72
CA TRP A 44 -9.28 7.55 6.33
C TRP A 44 -7.83 7.05 6.50
N ASP A 45 -7.61 6.14 7.45
CA ASP A 45 -6.32 5.48 7.63
C ASP A 45 -6.28 4.16 6.85
N PRO A 46 -5.38 4.00 5.86
CA PRO A 46 -5.24 2.76 5.11
C PRO A 46 -4.93 1.53 5.94
N ARG A 47 -4.20 1.70 7.05
CA ARG A 47 -3.81 0.60 7.95
C ARG A 47 -5.02 0.00 8.65
N GLU A 48 -6.06 0.81 8.86
CA GLU A 48 -7.30 0.36 9.48
C GLU A 48 -8.26 -0.23 8.43
N ARG A 49 -8.35 0.39 7.25
CA ARG A 49 -9.36 0.03 6.24
C ARG A 49 -8.96 -1.11 5.30
N VAL A 50 -7.67 -1.31 5.02
CA VAL A 50 -7.22 -2.36 4.09
C VAL A 50 -6.89 -3.62 4.86
N GLN A 51 -7.77 -4.62 4.78
CA GLN A 51 -7.60 -5.92 5.43
C GLN A 51 -7.40 -7.07 4.42
N THR A 52 -7.74 -6.86 3.16
CA THR A 52 -7.60 -7.85 2.10
C THR A 52 -7.08 -7.16 0.85
N PHE A 53 -6.65 -7.94 -0.14
CA PHE A 53 -6.27 -7.38 -1.43
C PHE A 53 -7.44 -6.70 -2.13
N ALA A 54 -8.68 -7.15 -1.90
CA ALA A 54 -9.87 -6.53 -2.48
C ALA A 54 -10.09 -5.10 -1.98
N ASP A 55 -9.67 -4.79 -0.76
CA ASP A 55 -9.82 -3.45 -0.16
C ASP A 55 -8.89 -2.40 -0.81
N MET A 56 -7.95 -2.82 -1.66
CA MET A 56 -7.16 -1.89 -2.49
C MET A 56 -8.04 -1.05 -3.41
N LEU A 57 -9.28 -1.46 -3.67
CA LEU A 57 -10.26 -0.68 -4.44
C LEU A 57 -10.76 0.57 -3.70
N HIS A 58 -10.42 0.76 -2.42
CA HIS A 58 -10.67 2.01 -1.71
C HIS A 58 -9.74 3.16 -2.15
N PHE A 59 -8.61 2.84 -2.79
CA PHE A 59 -7.75 3.86 -3.36
C PHE A 59 -8.33 4.35 -4.70
N ASP A 60 -8.43 5.67 -4.85
CA ASP A 60 -8.71 6.27 -6.15
C ASP A 60 -7.57 6.00 -7.14
N ASN A 61 -7.85 6.24 -8.42
CA ASN A 61 -6.82 6.16 -9.45
C ASN A 61 -5.66 7.10 -9.13
N PHE A 62 -4.45 6.54 -9.16
CA PHE A 62 -3.23 7.31 -8.99
C PHE A 62 -2.92 8.09 -10.28
N ASP A 63 -2.75 9.40 -10.17
CA ASP A 63 -2.40 10.27 -11.30
C ASP A 63 -0.93 10.06 -11.68
N ASP A 64 -0.69 9.51 -12.88
CA ASP A 64 0.66 9.18 -13.36
C ASP A 64 1.51 10.43 -13.63
N GLU A 65 0.89 11.60 -13.83
CA GLU A 65 1.58 12.87 -13.95
C GLU A 65 2.37 13.25 -12.70
N VAL A 66 1.96 12.75 -11.53
CA VAL A 66 2.69 12.93 -10.27
C VAL A 66 4.12 12.38 -10.40
N LEU A 67 4.30 11.22 -11.02
CA LEU A 67 5.63 10.59 -11.18
C LEU A 67 6.56 11.37 -12.12
N ARG A 68 6.00 12.25 -12.96
CA ARG A 68 6.77 13.11 -13.87
C ARG A 68 7.16 14.44 -13.23
N LYS A 69 6.43 14.88 -12.20
CA LYS A 69 6.53 16.24 -11.64
C LYS A 69 7.10 16.27 -10.22
N GLU A 70 6.83 15.26 -9.43
CA GLU A 70 7.33 15.18 -8.05
C GLU A 70 8.80 14.74 -7.99
N ASP A 71 9.50 15.21 -6.97
CA ASP A 71 10.86 14.74 -6.69
C ASP A 71 10.82 13.23 -6.36
N PRO A 72 11.56 12.37 -7.11
CA PRO A 72 11.63 10.94 -6.85
C PRO A 72 12.02 10.59 -5.41
N ALA A 73 12.77 11.45 -4.71
CA ALA A 73 13.15 11.24 -3.31
C ALA A 73 11.94 11.13 -2.37
N LYS A 74 10.79 11.74 -2.72
CA LYS A 74 9.56 11.65 -1.92
C LYS A 74 8.93 10.25 -1.91
N PHE A 75 9.31 9.39 -2.86
CA PHE A 75 8.81 8.02 -2.96
C PHE A 75 9.72 6.99 -2.29
N ILE A 76 10.88 7.40 -1.78
CA ILE A 76 11.83 6.52 -1.11
C ILE A 76 11.35 6.27 0.34
N PRO A 77 11.11 5.01 0.76
CA PRO A 77 10.83 4.65 2.15
C PRO A 77 11.96 5.07 3.09
N LYS A 78 11.66 5.34 4.36
CA LYS A 78 12.65 5.80 5.35
C LYS A 78 13.54 4.69 5.94
N ALA A 79 13.15 3.43 5.73
CA ALA A 79 13.80 2.25 6.27
C ALA A 79 14.93 1.72 5.38
#